data_AF-A0A7S0QHC0-F1
#
_entry.id   AF-A0A7S0QHC0-F1
#
_cell.length_a   1.000
_cell.length_b   1.000
_cell.length_c   1.000
_cell.angle_alpha   90.00
_cell.angle_beta   90.00
_cell.angle_gamma   90.00
#
_symmetry.space_group_name_H-M   'P 1'
#
loop_
_entity.id
_entity.type
_entity.pdbx_description
1 polymer ?
#
loop_
_entity_poly.entity_id
_entity_poly.type
_entity_poly.pdbx_seq_one_letter_code
_entity_poly.pdbx_strand_id
1 'polypeptide(L)'
;MSEILRWDPSEDTEPWSGKVGEINAMLPMGHLAIEDQRRFLPKIVDLVLEGAANRDWYGKMRKGVHSLKNYIDLKHSVPNGARVVLVQCLYTTVTEECDHLDQYLIKVFAQVASILLKRKESLLQLVLPWRPLYDLMQRLFFGKSRTSQTPLCRNLAYYLVSLAKEARRYFHDGCNEEILAALRPFFCPQDMSILKAQGFLGLFLRRQMGGFRGGGQEALAFVREAMAYWTWIVSYSDWDLHWVVLLSSLCRHTYIELGHEWEPMIPSIFGHVLHIIDLPV
;
A
#
# COMPACT_ATOMS: atom_id res chain seq x y z
N MET A 1 -3.81 -20.85 5.78
CA MET A 1 -3.06 -20.33 6.94
C MET A 1 -2.40 -21.47 7.72
N SER A 2 -1.39 -22.15 7.16
CA SER A 2 -0.80 -23.36 7.78
C SER A 2 0.73 -23.34 7.89
N GLU A 3 1.37 -22.17 7.79
CA GLU A 3 2.60 -21.92 8.52
C GLU A 3 2.23 -20.94 9.63
N ILE A 4 2.37 -21.40 10.87
CA ILE A 4 1.97 -20.64 12.04
C ILE A 4 2.91 -19.44 12.11
N LEU A 5 2.43 -18.29 11.67
CA LEU A 5 2.99 -16.99 12.02
C LEU A 5 3.13 -16.94 13.53
N ARG A 6 4.31 -17.26 14.05
CA ARG A 6 4.66 -17.14 15.46
C ARG A 6 5.63 -15.98 15.56
N TRP A 7 5.34 -15.09 16.49
CA TRP A 7 6.25 -14.04 16.88
C TRP A 7 6.84 -14.41 18.24
N ASP A 8 8.16 -14.54 18.31
CA ASP A 8 8.87 -14.68 19.57
C ASP A 8 9.40 -13.30 20.01
N PRO A 9 8.93 -12.75 21.16
CA PRO A 9 9.43 -11.48 21.68
C PRO A 9 10.93 -11.44 21.96
N SER A 10 11.60 -12.60 22.09
CA SER A 10 13.04 -12.70 22.36
C SER A 10 13.92 -12.53 21.11
N GLU A 11 13.35 -12.65 19.91
CA GLU A 11 14.07 -12.49 18.63
C GLU A 11 14.26 -11.02 18.22
N ASP A 12 13.49 -10.09 18.81
CA ASP A 12 13.59 -8.66 18.53
C ASP A 12 14.74 -8.02 19.36
N THR A 13 15.94 -7.96 18.78
CA THR A 13 17.14 -7.34 19.38
C THR A 13 17.18 -5.81 19.24
N GLU A 14 16.31 -5.22 18.42
CA GLU A 14 16.25 -3.76 18.30
C GLU A 14 15.69 -3.16 19.60
N PRO A 15 16.35 -2.14 20.17
CA PRO A 15 15.78 -1.46 21.31
C PRO A 15 14.43 -0.91 20.87
N TRP A 16 13.41 -1.15 21.70
CA TRP A 16 12.03 -0.70 21.55
C TRP A 16 11.88 0.84 21.38
N SER A 17 12.99 1.57 21.34
CA SER A 17 13.14 3.01 21.17
C SER A 17 13.24 3.41 19.69
N GLY A 18 12.09 3.56 19.04
CA GLY A 18 11.98 4.50 17.91
C GLY A 18 11.76 5.93 18.43
N LYS A 19 11.81 6.94 17.55
CA LYS A 19 11.43 8.35 17.85
C LYS A 19 10.09 8.51 18.59
N VAL A 20 9.21 7.52 18.42
CA VAL A 20 7.89 7.48 19.05
C VAL A 20 7.97 7.04 20.53
N GLY A 21 8.92 6.16 20.87
CA GLY A 21 9.21 5.76 22.26
C GLY A 21 9.82 6.87 23.10
N GLU A 22 10.54 7.81 22.47
CA GLU A 22 11.12 8.99 23.14
C GLU A 22 10.03 9.89 23.74
N ILE A 23 8.88 10.04 23.07
CA ILE A 23 7.77 10.86 23.58
C ILE A 23 7.23 10.29 24.89
N ASN A 24 7.04 8.97 24.95
CA ASN A 24 6.56 8.30 26.16
C ASN A 24 7.61 8.35 27.28
N ALA A 25 8.91 8.34 26.95
CA ALA A 25 9.98 8.51 27.93
C ALA A 25 10.04 9.91 28.56
N MET A 26 9.53 10.95 27.87
CA MET A 26 9.46 12.33 28.38
C MET A 26 8.31 12.56 29.37
N LEU A 27 7.38 11.60 29.52
CA LEU A 27 6.27 11.73 30.46
C LEU A 27 6.76 11.55 31.91
N PRO A 28 6.10 12.20 32.89
CA PRO A 28 6.45 12.04 34.31
C PRO A 28 6.51 10.58 34.79
N MET A 29 5.71 9.69 34.19
CA MET A 29 5.68 8.24 34.45
C MET A 29 6.08 7.40 33.23
N GLY A 30 7.03 7.89 32.42
CA GLY A 30 7.42 7.25 31.16
C GLY A 30 7.99 5.83 31.29
N HIS A 31 8.63 5.51 32.43
CA HIS A 31 9.13 4.16 32.71
C HIS A 31 8.00 3.12 32.77
N LEU A 32 6.85 3.47 33.38
CA LEU A 32 5.67 2.60 33.42
C LEU A 32 5.11 2.36 32.02
N ALA A 33 5.14 3.38 31.15
CA ALA A 33 4.68 3.25 29.77
C ALA A 33 5.55 2.26 28.96
N ILE A 34 6.83 2.08 29.30
CA ILE A 34 7.71 1.09 28.66
C ILE A 34 7.42 -0.32 29.20
N GLU A 35 7.15 -0.46 30.49
CA GLU A 35 6.76 -1.74 31.09
C GLU A 35 5.40 -2.22 30.56
N ASP A 36 4.43 -1.31 30.47
CA ASP A 36 3.12 -1.59 29.88
C ASP A 36 3.25 -2.03 28.43
N GLN A 37 4.13 -1.40 27.65
CA GLN A 37 4.41 -1.81 26.27
C GLN A 37 4.81 -3.29 26.18
N ARG A 38 5.80 -3.69 27.00
CA ARG A 38 6.29 -5.08 27.05
C ARG A 38 5.22 -6.06 27.52
N ARG A 39 4.33 -5.62 28.42
CA ARG A 39 3.28 -6.45 29.00
C ARG A 39 2.09 -6.67 28.06
N PHE A 40 1.68 -5.64 27.32
CA PHE A 40 0.46 -5.68 26.52
C PHE A 40 0.68 -6.15 25.08
N LEU A 41 1.83 -5.83 24.46
CA LEU A 41 2.04 -6.17 23.05
C LEU A 41 1.92 -7.68 22.77
N PRO A 42 2.54 -8.60 23.53
CA PRO A 42 2.41 -10.04 23.27
C PRO A 42 0.96 -10.52 23.33
N LYS A 43 0.21 -10.06 24.32
CA LYS A 43 -1.22 -10.39 24.45
C LYS A 43 -2.05 -9.90 23.27
N ILE A 44 -1.70 -8.73 22.73
CA ILE A 44 -2.38 -8.17 21.55
C ILE A 44 -2.05 -9.00 20.31
N VAL A 45 -0.76 -9.34 20.12
CA VAL A 45 -0.31 -10.17 19.00
C VAL A 45 -0.95 -11.54 19.04
N ASP A 46 -0.91 -12.22 20.19
CA ASP A 46 -1.54 -13.52 20.40
C ASP A 46 -3.05 -13.47 20.11
N LEU A 47 -3.73 -12.42 20.57
CA LEU A 47 -5.17 -12.26 20.34
C LEU A 47 -5.51 -12.10 18.85
N VAL A 48 -4.67 -11.38 18.09
CA VAL A 48 -4.82 -11.23 16.63
C VAL A 48 -4.55 -12.57 15.93
N LEU A 49 -3.44 -13.24 16.27
CA LEU A 49 -3.03 -14.48 15.63
C LEU A 49 -3.98 -15.64 15.94
N GLU A 50 -4.41 -15.80 17.20
CA GLU A 50 -5.44 -16.76 17.58
C GLU A 50 -6.78 -16.45 16.92
N GLY A 51 -7.13 -15.17 16.80
CA GLY A 51 -8.35 -14.75 16.10
C GLY A 51 -8.32 -15.15 14.64
N ALA A 52 -7.20 -14.93 13.95
CA ALA A 52 -7.02 -15.34 12.56
C ALA A 52 -6.98 -16.86 12.40
N ALA A 53 -6.22 -17.57 13.24
CA ALA A 53 -6.10 -19.03 13.17
C ALA A 53 -7.45 -19.74 13.39
N ASN A 54 -8.27 -19.23 14.31
CA ASN A 54 -9.60 -19.79 14.59
C ASN A 54 -10.71 -19.21 13.70
N ARG A 55 -10.39 -18.30 12.78
CA ARG A 55 -11.37 -17.54 11.97
C ARG A 55 -12.43 -16.82 12.82
N ASP A 56 -12.07 -16.42 14.04
CA ASP A 56 -12.91 -15.59 14.92
C ASP A 56 -12.71 -14.11 14.60
N TRP A 57 -13.33 -13.69 13.50
CA TRP A 57 -13.19 -12.33 12.96
C TRP A 57 -13.82 -11.26 13.86
N TYR A 58 -14.94 -11.59 14.50
CA TYR A 58 -15.78 -10.64 15.24
C TYR A 58 -15.43 -10.55 16.73
N GLY A 59 -14.94 -11.65 17.31
CA GLY A 59 -14.50 -11.73 18.70
C GLY A 59 -13.04 -11.34 18.85
N LYS A 60 -12.17 -12.34 18.84
CA LYS A 60 -10.73 -12.20 19.12
C LYS A 60 -10.04 -11.26 18.11
N MET A 61 -10.21 -11.48 16.82
CA MET A 61 -9.50 -10.69 15.80
C MET A 61 -9.87 -9.21 15.87
N ARG A 62 -11.17 -8.88 15.88
CA ARG A 62 -11.64 -7.50 16.04
C ARG A 62 -11.08 -6.86 17.31
N LYS A 63 -11.19 -7.53 18.46
CA LYS A 63 -10.68 -7.00 19.74
C LYS A 63 -9.17 -6.77 19.69
N GLY A 64 -8.41 -7.73 19.17
CA GLY A 64 -6.97 -7.63 18.98
C GLY A 64 -6.57 -6.43 18.11
N VAL A 65 -7.23 -6.24 16.97
CA VAL A 65 -6.94 -5.12 16.06
C VAL A 65 -7.31 -3.77 16.67
N HIS A 66 -8.41 -3.68 17.42
CA HIS A 66 -8.76 -2.43 18.13
C HIS A 66 -7.75 -2.11 19.23
N SER A 67 -7.34 -3.12 20.02
CA SER A 67 -6.30 -2.96 21.03
C SER A 67 -4.96 -2.55 20.41
N LEU A 68 -4.61 -3.14 19.26
CA LEU A 68 -3.42 -2.77 18.50
C LEU A 68 -3.49 -1.33 17.98
N LYS A 69 -4.64 -0.91 17.46
CA LYS A 69 -4.84 0.48 17.04
C LYS A 69 -4.65 1.44 18.21
N ASN A 70 -5.28 1.16 19.35
CA ASN A 70 -5.14 1.98 20.57
C ASN A 70 -3.68 2.02 21.04
N TYR A 71 -2.99 0.87 21.01
CA TYR A 71 -1.57 0.76 21.33
C TYR A 71 -0.72 1.68 20.45
N ILE A 72 -0.95 1.69 19.14
CA ILE A 72 -0.25 2.57 18.19
C ILE A 72 -0.61 4.05 18.43
N ASP A 73 -1.88 4.35 18.71
CA ASP A 73 -2.36 5.71 18.98
C ASP A 73 -1.71 6.29 20.25
N LEU A 74 -1.47 5.45 21.27
CA LEU A 74 -0.70 5.75 22.49
C LEU A 74 0.81 5.91 22.26
N LYS A 75 1.26 5.96 21.01
CA LYS A 75 2.67 6.15 20.65
C LYS A 75 3.56 5.05 21.23
N HIS A 76 3.02 3.84 21.36
CA HIS A 76 3.82 2.71 21.74
C HIS A 76 4.62 2.17 20.55
N SER A 77 5.80 1.63 20.84
CA SER A 77 6.64 1.04 19.80
C SER A 77 6.20 -0.39 19.52
N VAL A 78 6.20 -0.76 18.24
CA VAL A 78 5.94 -2.12 17.77
C VAL A 78 7.24 -2.56 17.10
N PRO A 79 7.92 -3.59 17.64
CA PRO A 79 9.13 -4.15 17.03
C PRO A 79 8.91 -4.61 15.60
N ASN A 80 10.00 -4.72 14.84
CA ASN A 80 9.94 -5.10 13.44
C ASN A 80 9.42 -6.54 13.25
N GLY A 81 9.85 -7.50 14.09
CA GLY A 81 9.36 -8.88 14.03
C GLY A 81 7.84 -8.98 14.20
N ALA A 82 7.33 -8.36 15.29
CA ALA A 82 5.89 -8.28 15.53
C ALA A 82 5.15 -7.60 14.38
N ARG A 83 5.73 -6.53 13.83
CA ARG A 83 5.14 -5.75 12.75
C ARG A 83 4.99 -6.57 11.46
N VAL A 84 6.01 -7.35 11.08
CA VAL A 84 5.94 -8.24 9.90
C VAL A 84 4.79 -9.23 10.08
N VAL A 85 4.76 -9.91 11.22
CA VAL A 85 3.76 -10.94 11.53
C VAL A 85 2.34 -10.38 11.51
N LEU A 86 2.12 -9.24 12.18
CA LEU A 86 0.82 -8.57 12.22
C LEU A 86 0.38 -8.10 10.84
N VAL A 87 1.29 -7.50 10.05
CA VAL A 87 0.97 -7.03 8.69
C VAL A 87 0.62 -8.20 7.79
N GLN A 88 1.41 -9.28 7.81
CA GLN A 88 1.14 -10.46 6.98
C GLN A 88 -0.20 -11.10 7.35
N CYS A 89 -0.48 -11.25 8.65
CA CYS A 89 -1.76 -11.75 9.13
C CYS A 89 -2.94 -10.87 8.67
N LEU A 90 -2.85 -9.55 8.88
CA LEU A 90 -3.93 -8.62 8.52
C LEU A 90 -4.12 -8.50 7.01
N TYR A 91 -3.02 -8.47 6.25
CA TYR A 91 -3.07 -8.40 4.80
C TYR A 91 -3.74 -9.62 4.21
N THR A 92 -3.29 -10.82 4.60
CA THR A 92 -3.84 -12.11 4.18
C THR A 92 -5.32 -12.22 4.56
N THR A 93 -5.69 -11.81 5.77
CA THR A 93 -7.09 -11.79 6.22
C THR A 93 -7.95 -10.87 5.35
N VAL A 94 -7.45 -9.66 5.04
CA VAL A 94 -8.17 -8.68 4.22
C VAL A 94 -8.32 -9.14 2.77
N THR A 95 -7.33 -9.84 2.22
CA THR A 95 -7.34 -10.22 0.80
C THR A 95 -7.96 -11.58 0.54
N GLU A 96 -7.64 -12.61 1.32
CA GLU A 96 -8.07 -14.00 1.10
C GLU A 96 -9.42 -14.31 1.75
N GLU A 97 -9.65 -13.83 2.98
CA GLU A 97 -10.85 -14.16 3.77
C GLU A 97 -11.95 -13.08 3.63
N CYS A 98 -11.82 -12.20 2.63
CA CYS A 98 -12.71 -11.05 2.43
C CYS A 98 -14.20 -11.41 2.27
N ASP A 99 -14.52 -12.62 1.80
CA ASP A 99 -15.90 -13.09 1.63
C ASP A 99 -16.61 -13.37 2.96
N HIS A 100 -15.84 -13.57 4.03
CA HIS A 100 -16.33 -13.83 5.37
C HIS A 100 -16.29 -12.59 6.27
N LEU A 101 -15.83 -11.45 5.73
CA LEU A 101 -15.67 -10.20 6.45
C LEU A 101 -16.71 -9.18 5.98
N ASP A 102 -17.31 -8.48 6.95
CA ASP A 102 -18.09 -7.30 6.61
C ASP A 102 -17.18 -6.15 6.15
N GLN A 103 -17.78 -5.18 5.44
CA GLN A 103 -17.04 -4.01 4.95
C GLN A 103 -16.39 -3.18 6.07
N TYR A 104 -16.91 -3.27 7.30
CA TYR A 104 -16.37 -2.55 8.45
C TYR A 104 -15.07 -3.20 8.97
N LEU A 105 -15.02 -4.52 9.07
CA LEU A 105 -13.84 -5.27 9.47
C LEU A 105 -12.73 -5.11 8.43
N ILE A 106 -13.05 -5.25 7.14
CA ILE A 106 -12.10 -4.98 6.04
C ILE A 106 -11.49 -3.59 6.20
N LYS A 107 -12.32 -2.57 6.46
CA LYS A 107 -11.88 -1.20 6.68
C LYS A 107 -10.92 -1.08 7.87
N VAL A 108 -11.30 -1.63 9.04
CA VAL A 108 -10.49 -1.52 10.27
C VAL A 108 -9.17 -2.26 10.13
N PHE A 109 -9.18 -3.45 9.52
CA PHE A 109 -7.97 -4.25 9.31
C PHE A 109 -7.04 -3.57 8.30
N ALA A 110 -7.58 -3.07 7.18
CA ALA A 110 -6.81 -2.31 6.19
C ALA A 110 -6.22 -1.02 6.78
N GLN A 111 -6.96 -0.32 7.63
CA GLN A 111 -6.47 0.86 8.34
C GLN A 111 -5.24 0.52 9.18
N VAL A 112 -5.33 -0.48 10.06
CA VAL A 112 -4.22 -0.84 10.95
C VAL A 112 -3.02 -1.37 10.16
N ALA A 113 -3.25 -2.22 9.16
CA ALA A 113 -2.19 -2.70 8.27
C ALA A 113 -1.47 -1.53 7.56
N SER A 114 -2.22 -0.54 7.06
CA SER A 114 -1.63 0.64 6.40
C SER A 114 -0.78 1.49 7.35
N ILE A 115 -1.18 1.62 8.63
CA ILE A 115 -0.42 2.36 9.64
C ILE A 115 0.89 1.65 9.97
N LEU A 116 0.85 0.31 10.10
CA LEU A 116 2.04 -0.50 10.35
C LEU A 116 3.03 -0.42 9.18
N LEU A 117 2.54 -0.48 7.94
CA LEU A 117 3.35 -0.39 6.72
C LEU A 117 3.95 0.99 6.46
N LYS A 118 3.32 2.07 6.96
CA LYS A 118 3.74 3.46 6.73
C LYS A 118 5.06 3.82 7.42
N ARG A 119 5.47 3.09 8.47
CA ARG A 119 6.75 3.35 9.15
C ARG A 119 7.91 3.15 8.17
N LYS A 120 8.80 4.14 8.10
CA LYS A 120 9.91 4.18 7.12
C LYS A 120 11.03 3.18 7.43
N GLU A 121 11.00 2.55 8.59
CA GLU A 121 11.91 1.47 8.96
C GLU A 121 11.69 0.29 8.01
N SER A 122 12.76 -0.14 7.33
CA SER A 122 12.70 -1.24 6.37
C SER A 122 12.27 -2.53 7.06
N LEU A 123 11.10 -3.06 6.70
CA LEU A 123 10.70 -4.43 7.03
C LEU A 123 11.41 -5.38 6.07
N LEU A 124 12.67 -5.71 6.37
CA LEU A 124 13.60 -6.40 5.46
C LEU A 124 13.16 -7.79 4.98
N GLN A 125 12.09 -8.37 5.54
CA GLN A 125 11.63 -9.73 5.24
C GLN A 125 10.17 -9.81 4.73
N LEU A 126 9.48 -8.68 4.57
CA LEU A 126 8.07 -8.71 4.19
C LEU A 126 7.91 -8.76 2.66
N VAL A 127 7.27 -9.83 2.16
CA VAL A 127 6.83 -9.96 0.77
C VAL A 127 5.32 -10.13 0.71
N LEU A 128 4.64 -9.28 -0.06
CA LEU A 128 3.18 -9.25 -0.18
C LEU A 128 2.74 -9.48 -1.64
N PRO A 129 1.74 -10.33 -1.91
CA PRO A 129 1.23 -10.54 -3.25
C PRO A 129 0.29 -9.39 -3.65
N TRP A 130 0.56 -8.71 -4.76
CA TRP A 130 -0.26 -7.57 -5.22
C TRP A 130 -1.65 -7.99 -5.73
N ARG A 131 -1.74 -9.17 -6.35
CA ARG A 131 -2.92 -9.61 -7.11
C ARG A 131 -4.19 -9.77 -6.28
N PRO A 132 -4.18 -10.43 -5.10
CA PRO A 132 -5.37 -10.54 -4.26
C PRO A 132 -5.96 -9.18 -3.85
N LEU A 133 -5.10 -8.20 -3.55
CA LEU A 133 -5.54 -6.85 -3.22
C LEU A 133 -6.13 -6.12 -4.43
N TYR A 134 -5.55 -6.30 -5.62
CA TYR A 134 -6.11 -5.78 -6.86
C TYR A 134 -7.50 -6.34 -7.14
N ASP A 135 -7.67 -7.67 -7.06
CA ASP A 135 -8.95 -8.34 -7.31
C ASP A 135 -10.01 -7.91 -6.28
N LEU A 136 -9.63 -7.76 -4.99
CA LEU A 136 -10.48 -7.20 -3.94
C LEU A 136 -10.98 -5.80 -4.28
N MET A 137 -10.06 -4.88 -4.62
CA MET A 137 -10.42 -3.50 -4.97
C MET A 137 -11.25 -3.44 -6.25
N GLN A 138 -10.95 -4.28 -7.25
CA GLN A 138 -11.74 -4.38 -8.47
C GLN A 138 -13.17 -4.83 -8.17
N ARG A 139 -13.34 -5.85 -7.32
CA ARG A 139 -14.65 -6.35 -6.92
C ARG A 139 -15.44 -5.35 -6.09
N LEU A 140 -14.81 -4.71 -5.11
CA LEU A 140 -15.46 -3.76 -4.21
C LEU A 140 -15.80 -2.44 -4.90
N PHE A 141 -14.96 -1.94 -5.82
CA PHE A 141 -15.16 -0.63 -6.45
C PHE A 141 -15.78 -0.70 -7.85
N PHE A 142 -15.64 -1.80 -8.57
CA PHE A 142 -16.10 -1.89 -9.96
C PHE A 142 -16.97 -3.13 -10.22
N GLY A 143 -17.38 -3.86 -9.18
CA GLY A 143 -18.27 -5.01 -9.31
C GLY A 143 -19.64 -4.63 -9.87
N LYS A 144 -20.18 -5.49 -10.75
CA LYS A 144 -21.50 -5.31 -11.41
C LYS A 144 -22.67 -5.12 -10.43
N SER A 145 -22.53 -5.59 -9.19
CA SER A 145 -23.54 -5.49 -8.13
C SER A 145 -23.55 -4.15 -7.39
N ARG A 146 -22.63 -3.21 -7.68
CA ARG A 146 -22.53 -1.92 -6.94
C ARG A 146 -23.71 -0.99 -7.16
N THR A 147 -24.46 -1.14 -8.25
CA THR A 147 -25.38 -0.10 -8.72
C THR A 147 -26.66 0.05 -7.87
N SER A 148 -26.94 -0.80 -6.87
CA SER A 148 -28.21 -0.64 -6.12
C SER A 148 -28.27 -1.11 -4.66
N GLN A 149 -27.52 -2.11 -4.19
CA GLN A 149 -27.95 -2.83 -2.97
C GLN A 149 -27.15 -2.60 -1.67
N THR A 150 -25.91 -2.11 -1.71
CA THR A 150 -25.13 -1.82 -0.49
C THR A 150 -24.13 -0.69 -0.70
N PRO A 151 -24.30 0.48 -0.03
CA PRO A 151 -23.31 1.55 -0.09
C PRO A 151 -21.97 1.09 0.51
N LEU A 152 -20.87 1.63 0.00
CA LEU A 152 -19.56 1.37 0.58
C LEU A 152 -19.49 1.93 2.00
N CYS A 153 -18.93 1.16 2.93
CA CYS A 153 -18.63 1.66 4.27
C CYS A 153 -17.78 2.93 4.17
N ARG A 154 -18.15 3.96 4.93
CA ARG A 154 -17.45 5.25 4.94
C ARG A 154 -15.94 5.03 5.15
N ASN A 155 -15.13 5.67 4.30
CA ASN A 155 -13.67 5.61 4.29
C ASN A 155 -13.05 4.25 3.95
N LEU A 156 -13.83 3.21 3.62
CA LEU A 156 -13.27 1.92 3.19
C LEU A 156 -12.36 2.10 1.97
N ALA A 157 -12.83 2.85 0.97
CA ALA A 157 -12.04 3.13 -0.23
C ALA A 157 -10.71 3.83 0.09
N TYR A 158 -10.75 4.81 0.99
CA TYR A 158 -9.56 5.53 1.45
C TYR A 158 -8.53 4.59 2.08
N TYR A 159 -8.95 3.70 3.00
CA TYR A 159 -8.02 2.81 3.68
C TYR A 159 -7.48 1.69 2.78
N LEU A 160 -8.27 1.18 1.83
CA LEU A 160 -7.77 0.22 0.84
C LEU A 160 -6.77 0.87 -0.12
N VAL A 161 -7.04 2.10 -0.57
CA VAL A 161 -6.08 2.88 -1.36
C VAL A 161 -4.80 3.16 -0.56
N SER A 162 -4.93 3.52 0.72
CA SER A 162 -3.79 3.73 1.60
C SER A 162 -2.99 2.44 1.79
N LEU A 163 -3.67 1.31 2.00
CA LEU A 163 -3.04 0.00 2.11
C LEU A 163 -2.26 -0.35 0.85
N ALA A 164 -2.87 -0.21 -0.34
CA ALA A 164 -2.20 -0.48 -1.61
C ALA A 164 -0.94 0.39 -1.80
N LYS A 165 -1.04 1.70 -1.51
CA LYS A 165 0.08 2.65 -1.63
C LYS A 165 1.27 2.28 -0.74
N GLU A 166 1.01 1.82 0.49
CA GLU A 166 2.08 1.45 1.43
C GLU A 166 2.58 0.02 1.22
N ALA A 167 1.69 -0.93 0.91
CA ALA A 167 2.03 -2.34 0.65
C ALA A 167 2.94 -2.52 -0.57
N ARG A 168 2.82 -1.64 -1.56
CA ARG A 168 3.56 -1.71 -2.82
C ARG A 168 5.08 -1.80 -2.70
N ARG A 169 5.66 -1.23 -1.64
CA ARG A 169 7.11 -1.29 -1.41
C ARG A 169 7.59 -2.71 -1.10
N TYR A 170 6.65 -3.56 -0.68
CA TYR A 170 6.87 -4.94 -0.23
C TYR A 170 6.32 -5.96 -1.22
N PHE A 171 5.93 -5.54 -2.43
CA PHE A 171 5.56 -6.50 -3.48
C PHE A 171 6.79 -7.25 -3.98
N HIS A 172 6.56 -8.49 -4.41
CA HIS A 172 7.60 -9.37 -4.92
C HIS A 172 8.36 -8.76 -6.11
N ASP A 173 9.60 -9.18 -6.31
CA ASP A 173 10.42 -8.70 -7.42
C ASP A 173 9.82 -9.17 -8.76
N GLY A 174 9.80 -8.28 -9.76
CA GLY A 174 9.15 -8.53 -11.05
C GLY A 174 7.62 -8.38 -11.05
N CYS A 175 7.00 -7.96 -9.94
CA CYS A 175 5.55 -7.69 -9.92
C CYS A 175 5.12 -6.63 -10.94
N ASN A 176 6.00 -5.69 -11.33
CA ASN A 176 5.65 -4.66 -12.31
C ASN A 176 5.34 -5.25 -13.69
N GLU A 177 6.05 -6.29 -14.13
CA GLU A 177 5.76 -6.92 -15.43
C GLU A 177 4.36 -7.54 -15.43
N GLU A 178 4.00 -8.23 -14.34
CA GLU A 178 2.68 -8.84 -14.17
C GLU A 178 1.58 -7.77 -14.10
N ILE A 179 1.81 -6.70 -13.35
CA ILE A 179 0.87 -5.56 -13.23
C ILE A 179 0.67 -4.91 -14.60
N LEU A 180 1.74 -4.64 -15.33
CA LEU A 180 1.68 -4.05 -16.67
C LEU A 180 0.98 -4.99 -17.65
N ALA A 181 1.30 -6.28 -17.66
CA ALA A 181 0.63 -7.26 -18.50
C ALA A 181 -0.87 -7.36 -18.20
N ALA A 182 -1.26 -7.27 -16.92
CA ALA A 182 -2.66 -7.29 -16.52
C ALA A 182 -3.41 -6.00 -16.90
N LEU A 183 -2.74 -4.85 -16.89
CA LEU A 183 -3.38 -3.55 -17.09
C LEU A 183 -3.34 -3.04 -18.54
N ARG A 184 -2.33 -3.43 -19.33
CA ARG A 184 -2.20 -3.07 -20.75
C ARG A 184 -3.45 -3.30 -21.60
N PRO A 185 -4.18 -4.43 -21.48
CA PRO A 185 -5.41 -4.65 -22.26
C PRO A 185 -6.51 -3.60 -22.04
N PHE A 186 -6.49 -2.90 -20.90
CA PHE A 186 -7.46 -1.86 -20.58
C PHE A 186 -7.07 -0.47 -21.11
N PHE A 187 -5.87 -0.30 -21.66
CA PHE A 187 -5.44 0.92 -22.35
C PHE A 187 -6.03 0.98 -23.76
N CYS A 188 -7.33 1.23 -23.81
CA CYS A 188 -8.13 1.40 -25.01
C CYS A 188 -8.74 2.81 -25.01
N PRO A 189 -8.41 3.70 -25.97
CA PRO A 189 -8.95 5.07 -26.02
C PRO A 189 -10.48 5.15 -26.06
N GLN A 190 -11.14 4.09 -26.53
CA GLN A 190 -12.59 4.04 -26.73
C GLN A 190 -13.36 3.59 -25.47
N ASP A 191 -12.68 3.07 -24.44
CA ASP A 191 -13.30 2.59 -23.21
C ASP A 191 -12.80 3.38 -22.00
N MET A 192 -13.72 3.76 -21.11
CA MET A 192 -13.42 4.40 -19.83
C MET A 192 -12.62 3.50 -18.88
N SER A 193 -12.45 2.22 -19.22
CA SER A 193 -11.53 1.29 -18.55
C SER A 193 -10.11 1.85 -18.46
N ILE A 194 -9.70 2.73 -19.37
CA ILE A 194 -8.37 3.34 -19.39
C ILE A 194 -8.09 4.18 -18.13
N LEU A 195 -9.07 4.94 -17.64
CA LEU A 195 -8.92 5.74 -16.41
C LEU A 195 -8.77 4.83 -15.18
N LYS A 196 -9.52 3.73 -15.15
CA LYS A 196 -9.41 2.71 -14.11
C LYS A 196 -8.01 2.07 -14.14
N ALA A 197 -7.52 1.69 -15.31
CA ALA A 197 -6.21 1.09 -15.48
C ALA A 197 -5.08 2.04 -15.01
N GLN A 198 -5.15 3.31 -15.40
CA GLN A 198 -4.22 4.35 -14.96
C GLN A 198 -4.24 4.53 -13.43
N GLY A 199 -5.43 4.58 -12.82
CA GLY A 199 -5.57 4.65 -11.37
C GLY A 199 -4.91 3.45 -10.67
N PHE A 200 -5.12 2.23 -11.18
CA PHE A 200 -4.48 1.03 -10.64
C PHE A 200 -2.96 1.02 -10.85
N LEU A 201 -2.44 1.50 -11.98
CA LEU A 201 -0.99 1.67 -12.16
C LEU A 201 -0.39 2.57 -11.10
N GLY A 202 -0.98 3.74 -10.86
CA GLY A 202 -0.50 4.68 -9.84
C GLY A 202 -0.48 4.08 -8.43
N LEU A 203 -1.41 3.16 -8.13
CA LEU A 203 -1.55 2.50 -6.85
C LEU A 203 -0.61 1.30 -6.67
N PHE A 204 -0.43 0.46 -7.69
CA PHE A 204 0.23 -0.83 -7.57
C PHE A 204 1.65 -0.90 -8.16
N LEU A 205 2.01 -0.05 -9.13
CA LEU A 205 3.32 -0.13 -9.78
C LEU A 205 4.45 0.25 -8.82
N ARG A 206 5.33 -0.70 -8.46
CA ARG A 206 6.45 -0.50 -7.55
C ARG A 206 7.46 0.46 -8.18
N ARG A 207 7.61 1.63 -7.56
CA ARG A 207 8.37 2.77 -8.13
C ARG A 207 9.83 2.81 -7.70
N GLN A 208 10.23 1.94 -6.76
CA GLN A 208 11.60 1.87 -6.26
C GLN A 208 12.48 1.02 -7.19
N MET A 209 13.80 1.19 -7.08
CA MET A 209 14.78 0.34 -7.74
C MET A 209 14.55 -1.15 -7.37
N GLY A 210 14.63 -2.02 -8.38
CA GLY A 210 14.27 -3.44 -8.26
C GLY A 210 12.79 -3.78 -8.50
N GLY A 211 11.93 -2.79 -8.76
CA GLY A 211 10.54 -3.05 -9.15
C GLY A 211 10.40 -3.73 -10.52
N PHE A 212 11.34 -3.49 -11.42
CA PHE A 212 11.45 -4.08 -12.76
C PHE A 212 12.62 -5.06 -12.81
N ARG A 213 12.44 -6.25 -13.41
CA ARG A 213 13.50 -7.24 -13.59
C ARG A 213 14.63 -6.70 -14.46
N GLY A 214 14.29 -5.94 -15.51
CA GLY A 214 15.25 -5.28 -16.40
C GLY A 214 15.85 -3.99 -15.85
N GLY A 215 15.60 -3.65 -14.58
CA GLY A 215 16.12 -2.45 -13.95
C GLY A 215 15.60 -1.15 -14.58
N GLY A 216 16.45 -0.12 -14.62
CA GLY A 216 16.06 1.22 -15.10
C GLY A 216 15.66 1.26 -16.58
N GLN A 217 16.23 0.41 -17.43
CA GLN A 217 15.95 0.40 -18.88
C GLN A 217 14.53 -0.05 -19.20
N GLU A 218 14.03 -1.06 -18.48
CA GLU A 218 12.64 -1.51 -18.62
C GLU A 218 11.65 -0.48 -18.07
N ALA A 219 12.00 0.16 -16.94
CA ALA A 219 11.21 1.27 -16.41
C ALA A 219 11.09 2.42 -17.42
N LEU A 220 12.19 2.74 -18.11
CA LEU A 220 12.23 3.77 -19.14
C LEU A 220 11.44 3.36 -20.40
N ALA A 221 11.48 2.08 -20.80
CA ALA A 221 10.63 1.57 -21.88
C ALA A 221 9.15 1.78 -21.57
N PHE A 222 8.72 1.49 -20.33
CA PHE A 222 7.36 1.82 -19.89
C PHE A 222 7.09 3.32 -19.85
N VAL A 223 8.07 4.16 -19.46
CA VAL A 223 7.92 5.63 -19.49
C VAL A 223 7.63 6.14 -20.91
N ARG A 224 8.30 5.59 -21.93
CA ARG A 224 8.01 5.91 -23.34
C ARG A 224 6.60 5.49 -23.75
N GLU A 225 6.18 4.29 -23.35
CA GLU A 225 4.81 3.78 -23.56
C GLU A 225 3.77 4.69 -22.88
N ALA A 226 4.01 5.09 -21.63
CA ALA A 226 3.16 5.97 -20.86
C ALA A 226 3.03 7.38 -21.47
N MET A 227 4.12 7.93 -22.03
CA MET A 227 4.05 9.21 -22.75
C MET A 227 3.18 9.10 -24.01
N ALA A 228 3.25 7.98 -24.74
CA ALA A 228 2.36 7.76 -25.87
C ALA A 228 0.90 7.71 -25.42
N TYR A 229 0.60 6.99 -24.33
CA TYR A 229 -0.74 6.97 -23.73
C TYR A 229 -1.22 8.35 -23.29
N TRP A 230 -0.35 9.14 -22.67
CA TRP A 230 -0.73 10.48 -22.18
C TRP A 230 -1.36 11.34 -23.28
N THR A 231 -0.84 11.26 -24.51
CA THR A 231 -1.37 12.04 -25.65
C THR A 231 -2.77 11.64 -26.13
N TRP A 232 -3.32 10.49 -25.70
CA TRP A 232 -4.61 9.99 -26.19
C TRP A 232 -5.83 10.74 -25.67
N ILE A 233 -5.73 11.34 -24.48
CA ILE A 233 -6.82 12.09 -23.84
C ILE A 233 -6.28 13.48 -23.53
N VAL A 234 -6.97 14.51 -24.03
CA VAL A 234 -6.57 15.92 -23.91
C VAL A 234 -7.59 16.66 -23.05
N SER A 235 -7.14 17.66 -22.29
CA SER A 235 -7.99 18.54 -21.47
C SER A 235 -8.78 17.82 -20.38
N TYR A 236 -8.22 16.77 -19.77
CA TYR A 236 -8.82 16.07 -18.63
C TYR A 236 -7.83 16.02 -17.46
N SER A 237 -8.03 16.94 -16.51
CA SER A 237 -7.09 17.22 -15.42
C SER A 237 -6.73 16.00 -14.56
N ASP A 238 -7.66 15.08 -14.33
CA ASP A 238 -7.39 13.87 -13.55
C ASP A 238 -6.47 12.90 -14.30
N TRP A 239 -6.60 12.79 -15.63
CA TRP A 239 -5.71 11.98 -16.47
C TRP A 239 -4.30 12.54 -16.45
N ASP A 240 -4.18 13.84 -16.65
CA ASP A 240 -2.92 14.56 -16.61
C ASP A 240 -2.22 14.41 -15.25
N LEU A 241 -2.94 14.67 -14.17
CA LEU A 241 -2.40 14.59 -12.81
C LEU A 241 -1.85 13.19 -12.48
N HIS A 242 -2.57 12.13 -12.86
CA HIS A 242 -2.12 10.77 -12.59
C HIS A 242 -0.84 10.41 -13.36
N TRP A 243 -0.69 10.84 -14.61
CA TRP A 243 0.56 10.63 -15.36
C TRP A 243 1.72 11.40 -14.76
N VAL A 244 1.53 12.69 -14.44
CA VAL A 244 2.55 13.52 -13.79
C VAL A 244 3.04 12.86 -12.49
N VAL A 245 2.13 12.39 -11.64
CA VAL A 245 2.48 11.74 -10.36
C VAL A 245 3.23 10.42 -10.57
N LEU A 246 2.84 9.63 -11.57
CA LEU A 246 3.50 8.36 -11.87
C LEU A 246 4.90 8.59 -12.44
N LEU A 247 5.01 9.41 -13.48
CA LEU A 247 6.25 9.69 -14.20
C LEU A 247 7.25 10.43 -13.31
N SER A 248 6.83 11.42 -12.52
CA SER A 248 7.72 12.11 -11.58
C SER A 248 8.34 11.16 -10.55
N SER A 249 7.56 10.17 -10.09
CA SER A 249 8.07 9.18 -9.16
C SER A 249 9.01 8.18 -9.81
N LEU A 250 8.79 7.78 -11.07
CA LEU A 250 9.73 6.92 -11.81
C LEU A 250 11.03 7.68 -12.10
N CYS A 251 10.91 8.92 -12.61
CA CYS A 251 12.03 9.82 -12.87
C CYS A 251 12.94 9.97 -11.64
N ARG A 252 12.37 10.19 -10.45
CA ARG A 252 13.15 10.29 -9.20
C ARG A 252 14.10 9.11 -8.95
N HIS A 253 13.74 7.92 -9.40
CA HIS A 253 14.54 6.70 -9.19
C HIS A 253 15.45 6.39 -10.39
N THR A 254 15.03 6.71 -11.62
CA THR A 254 15.80 6.37 -12.83
C THR A 254 16.74 7.48 -13.30
N TYR A 255 16.49 8.73 -12.96
CA TYR A 255 17.19 9.89 -13.54
C TYR A 255 18.69 9.92 -13.22
N ILE A 256 19.09 9.46 -12.02
CA ILE A 256 20.50 9.45 -11.61
C ILE A 256 21.32 8.51 -12.50
N GLU A 257 20.76 7.36 -12.89
CA GLU A 257 21.47 6.36 -13.70
C GLU A 257 21.28 6.56 -15.20
N LEU A 258 20.11 7.06 -15.62
CA LEU A 258 19.67 7.11 -17.02
C LEU A 258 19.30 8.52 -17.47
N GLY A 259 19.89 9.57 -16.89
CA GLY A 259 19.54 10.97 -17.16
C GLY A 259 19.55 11.34 -18.65
N HIS A 260 20.58 10.91 -19.39
CA HIS A 260 20.70 11.16 -20.83
C HIS A 260 19.54 10.60 -21.66
N GLU A 261 18.90 9.52 -21.21
CA GLU A 261 17.76 8.93 -21.89
C GLU A 261 16.45 9.71 -21.65
N TRP A 262 16.38 10.49 -20.56
CA TRP A 262 15.24 11.36 -20.28
C TRP A 262 15.28 12.65 -21.09
N GLU A 263 16.47 13.16 -21.44
CA GLU A 263 16.67 14.43 -22.14
C GLU A 263 15.76 14.62 -23.38
N PRO A 264 15.61 13.62 -24.28
CA PRO A 264 14.76 13.77 -25.47
C PRO A 264 13.26 13.91 -25.14
N MET A 265 12.83 13.43 -23.96
CA MET A 265 11.44 13.44 -23.52
C MET A 265 11.05 14.74 -22.82
N ILE A 266 12.04 15.51 -22.33
CA ILE A 266 11.84 16.75 -21.57
C ILE A 266 10.95 17.75 -22.32
N PRO A 267 11.21 18.10 -23.60
CA PRO A 267 10.37 19.08 -24.30
C PRO A 267 8.89 18.67 -24.35
N SER A 268 8.62 17.38 -24.56
CA SER A 268 7.24 16.85 -24.57
C SER A 268 6.59 16.98 -23.20
N ILE A 269 7.30 16.61 -22.12
CA ILE A 269 6.78 16.73 -20.75
C ILE A 269 6.45 18.20 -20.43
N PHE A 270 7.35 19.12 -20.76
CA PHE A 270 7.10 20.56 -20.57
C PHE A 270 5.90 21.05 -21.38
N GLY A 271 5.75 20.60 -22.63
CA GLY A 271 4.59 20.93 -23.45
C GLY A 271 3.27 20.50 -22.81
N HIS A 272 3.19 19.27 -22.29
CA HIS A 272 2.01 18.77 -21.59
C HIS A 272 1.73 19.59 -20.31
N VAL A 273 2.75 19.87 -19.51
CA VAL A 273 2.60 20.66 -18.27
C VAL A 273 2.13 22.08 -18.56
N LEU A 274 2.66 22.74 -19.59
CA LEU A 274 2.21 24.08 -19.99
C LEU A 274 0.74 24.08 -20.42
N HIS A 275 0.31 23.05 -21.16
CA HIS A 275 -1.09 22.89 -21.54
C HIS A 275 -2.01 22.69 -20.33
N ILE A 276 -1.56 21.94 -19.32
CA ILE A 276 -2.32 21.71 -18.07
C ILE A 276 -2.48 23.00 -17.26
N ILE A 277 -1.47 23.88 -17.26
CA ILE A 277 -1.53 25.15 -16.51
C ILE A 277 -2.51 26.13 -17.17
N ASP A 278 -2.85 25.92 -18.44
CA ASP A 278 -3.83 26.72 -19.22
C ASP A 278 -3.62 28.23 -19.03
N LEU A 279 -2.37 28.68 -19.22
CA LEU A 279 -2.02 30.08 -19.09
C LEU A 279 -2.77 30.89 -20.16
N PRO A 280 -3.42 32.01 -19.81
CA PRO A 280 -4.01 32.89 -20.81
C PRO A 280 -2.89 33.48 -21.68
N VAL A 281 -2.90 33.11 -22.96
CA VAL A 281 -1.95 33.58 -23.98
C VAL A 281 -2.48 34.83 -24.66
#